data_AF-A0A2S6AN65-F1
#
_entry.id   AF-A0A2S6AN65-F1
#
_cell.length_a   1.000
_cell.length_b   1.000
_cell.length_c   1.000
_cell.angle_alpha   90.00
_cell.angle_beta   90.00
_cell.angle_gamma   90.00
#
_symmetry.space_group_name_H-M   'P 1'
#
loop_
_entity.id
_entity.type
_entity.pdbx_description
1 polymer ?
#
loop_
_entity_poly.entity_id
_entity_poly.type
_entity_poly.pdbx_seq_one_letter_code
_entity_poly.pdbx_strand_id
1 'polypeptide(L)'
;MLDPGGVWFFNWVIPIAATLVIVAAVLDCVRRRRLTWGFLFLSNSMLVYWMETMGDWGQHLIYSPTFAHHSLLEWLPVKTPIDPLFMPFAYAVYWTVHAIAVLLLGQLLMRKFGWSLLTSIAVLALPVNYVWDVFAEGIATAMGWWTYDPGFGPVIEWAGGGRLPLMWPILLMTFWPNLIAYWAGKSPVRSLNHMERFMRLDRFTRPKVPTVATATVPAGAAGPGAATAQVRRGTDAEYDARLDYEVTIPRWRFELARFGAWFVVFQVSFFLTLIVPLVTLRAVTGHDSPYIP
;
A
#
# COMPACT_ATOMS: atom_id res chain seq x y z
N MET A 1 7.11 -13.76 -26.89
CA MET A 1 7.72 -12.42 -26.71
C MET A 1 9.21 -12.54 -26.92
N LEU A 2 9.75 -11.98 -27.99
CA LEU A 2 11.15 -12.24 -28.37
C LEU A 2 12.10 -11.06 -28.09
N ASP A 3 11.62 -9.84 -27.84
CA ASP A 3 12.49 -8.71 -27.50
C ASP A 3 11.74 -7.59 -26.76
N PRO A 4 11.49 -7.73 -25.43
CA PRO A 4 10.85 -6.68 -24.65
C PRO A 4 11.75 -5.44 -24.55
N GLY A 5 11.20 -4.26 -24.87
CA GLY A 5 11.96 -3.01 -24.75
C GLY A 5 12.15 -2.59 -23.30
N GLY A 6 13.26 -1.96 -22.95
CA GLY A 6 13.39 -1.25 -21.67
C GLY A 6 13.44 -2.12 -20.40
N VAL A 7 13.75 -3.41 -20.49
CA VAL A 7 13.85 -4.36 -19.36
C VAL A 7 14.73 -3.85 -18.21
N TRP A 8 15.77 -3.07 -18.53
CA TRP A 8 16.68 -2.45 -17.56
C TRP A 8 15.95 -1.62 -16.50
N PHE A 9 14.78 -1.05 -16.84
CA PHE A 9 13.98 -0.27 -15.91
C PHE A 9 13.49 -1.12 -14.73
N PHE A 10 12.94 -2.30 -15.00
CA PHE A 10 12.50 -3.21 -13.94
C PHE A 10 13.64 -3.94 -13.26
N ASN A 11 14.67 -4.36 -14.01
CA ASN A 11 15.79 -5.07 -13.40
C ASN A 11 16.63 -4.18 -12.47
N TRP A 12 16.71 -2.87 -12.74
CA TRP A 12 17.62 -1.97 -12.00
C TRP A 12 16.92 -0.79 -11.35
N VAL A 13 16.14 0.00 -12.11
CA VAL A 13 15.57 1.25 -11.59
C VAL A 13 14.58 0.99 -10.48
N ILE A 14 13.64 0.04 -10.67
CA ILE A 14 12.63 -0.27 -9.67
C ILE A 14 13.26 -0.78 -8.36
N PRO A 15 14.14 -1.80 -8.36
CA PRO A 15 14.82 -2.25 -7.14
C PRO A 15 15.64 -1.15 -6.45
N ILE A 16 16.40 -0.35 -7.19
CA ILE A 16 17.21 0.74 -6.62
C ILE A 16 16.31 1.81 -5.99
N ALA A 17 15.32 2.30 -6.75
CA ALA A 17 14.41 3.34 -6.28
C ALA A 17 13.61 2.87 -5.05
N ALA A 18 13.07 1.66 -5.08
CA ALA A 18 12.37 1.07 -3.95
C ALA A 18 13.28 0.90 -2.73
N THR A 19 14.54 0.48 -2.91
CA THR A 19 15.52 0.39 -1.82
C THR A 19 15.76 1.74 -1.16
N LEU A 20 15.90 2.81 -1.95
CA LEU A 20 16.03 4.17 -1.40
C LEU A 20 14.80 4.60 -0.60
N VAL A 21 13.59 4.29 -1.09
CA VAL A 21 12.33 4.57 -0.38
C VAL A 21 12.25 3.76 0.93
N ILE A 22 12.61 2.48 0.91
CA ILE A 22 12.66 1.62 2.11
C ILE A 22 13.62 2.22 3.14
N VAL A 23 14.84 2.56 2.73
CA VAL A 23 15.84 3.18 3.62
C VAL A 23 15.32 4.49 4.19
N ALA A 24 14.69 5.35 3.38
CA ALA A 24 14.10 6.59 3.86
C ALA A 24 12.99 6.35 4.90
N ALA A 25 12.11 5.36 4.67
CA ALA A 25 11.05 4.99 5.60
C ALA A 25 11.60 4.43 6.93
N VAL A 26 12.66 3.61 6.88
CA VAL A 26 13.35 3.10 8.06
C VAL A 26 14.02 4.24 8.84
N LEU A 27 14.73 5.14 8.15
CA LEU A 27 15.35 6.31 8.78
C LEU A 27 14.30 7.22 9.42
N ASP A 28 13.13 7.41 8.81
CA ASP A 28 12.01 8.16 9.39
C ASP A 28 11.48 7.46 10.67
N CYS A 29 11.38 6.14 10.68
CA CYS A 29 11.02 5.37 11.88
C CYS A 29 12.04 5.51 13.00
N VAL A 30 13.34 5.41 12.68
CA VAL A 30 14.43 5.56 13.67
C VAL A 30 14.43 6.98 14.24
N ARG A 31 14.32 8.01 13.39
CA ARG A 31 14.29 9.41 13.81
C ARG A 31 13.09 9.73 14.71
N ARG A 32 11.93 9.13 14.43
CA ARG A 32 10.69 9.32 15.20
C ARG A 32 10.49 8.29 16.31
N ARG A 33 11.39 7.31 16.44
CA ARG A 33 11.35 6.16 17.36
C ARG A 33 9.99 5.46 17.42
N ARG A 34 9.33 5.34 16.27
CA ARG A 34 8.02 4.69 16.10
C ARG A 34 7.85 4.15 14.70
N LEU A 35 6.89 3.24 14.52
CA LEU A 35 6.49 2.83 13.18
C LEU A 35 5.59 3.91 12.58
N THR A 36 6.10 4.56 11.53
CA THR A 36 5.41 5.66 10.86
C THR A 36 4.33 5.10 9.94
N TRP A 37 3.32 5.92 9.62
CA TRP A 37 2.27 5.52 8.70
C TRP A 37 2.85 5.05 7.35
N GLY A 38 3.84 5.79 6.82
CA GLY A 38 4.48 5.45 5.56
C GLY A 38 5.22 4.12 5.61
N PHE A 39 5.94 3.85 6.72
CA PHE A 39 6.60 2.57 6.90
C PHE A 39 5.60 1.41 7.03
N LEU A 40 4.54 1.58 7.82
CA LEU A 40 3.52 0.55 7.99
C LEU A 40 2.83 0.24 6.66
N PHE A 41 2.46 1.26 5.89
CA PHE A 41 1.84 1.07 4.59
C PHE A 41 2.79 0.37 3.62
N LEU A 42 4.03 0.85 3.50
CA LEU A 42 5.02 0.33 2.57
C LEU A 42 5.41 -1.12 2.90
N SER A 43 5.77 -1.41 4.15
CA SER A 43 6.18 -2.75 4.57
C SER A 43 5.06 -3.78 4.40
N ASN A 44 3.83 -3.44 4.77
CA ASN A 44 2.70 -4.36 4.61
C ASN A 44 2.27 -4.52 3.15
N SER A 45 2.43 -3.49 2.31
CA SER A 45 2.27 -3.63 0.85
C SER A 45 3.34 -4.56 0.26
N MET A 46 4.58 -4.49 0.71
CA MET A 46 5.60 -5.45 0.25
C MET A 46 5.32 -6.87 0.72
N LEU A 47 4.77 -7.04 1.93
CA LEU A 47 4.51 -8.37 2.52
C LEU A 47 3.32 -9.10 1.88
N VAL A 48 2.46 -8.44 1.10
CA VAL A 48 1.42 -9.13 0.31
C VAL A 48 1.99 -9.77 -0.97
N TYR A 49 3.22 -9.42 -1.38
CA TYR A 49 3.84 -9.88 -2.62
C TYR A 49 3.76 -11.40 -2.86
N TRP A 50 3.98 -12.23 -1.84
CA TRP A 50 3.99 -13.68 -2.03
C TRP A 50 2.64 -14.23 -2.55
N MET A 51 1.56 -13.48 -2.37
CA MET A 51 0.26 -13.81 -2.91
C MET A 51 0.09 -13.39 -4.37
N GLU A 52 0.89 -12.44 -4.86
CA GLU A 52 0.82 -11.96 -6.23
C GLU A 52 1.01 -13.09 -7.23
N THR A 53 1.98 -13.97 -7.03
CA THR A 53 2.22 -15.11 -7.94
C THR A 53 1.00 -16.03 -8.07
N MET A 54 0.19 -16.17 -7.02
CA MET A 54 -1.09 -16.90 -7.07
C MET A 54 -2.16 -16.09 -7.83
N GLY A 55 -2.16 -14.78 -7.66
CA GLY A 55 -3.04 -13.86 -8.37
C GLY A 55 -2.77 -13.86 -9.87
N ASP A 56 -1.49 -13.69 -10.25
CA ASP A 56 -0.94 -13.78 -11.60
C ASP A 56 -1.25 -15.11 -12.26
N TRP A 57 -1.07 -16.20 -11.52
CA TRP A 57 -1.52 -17.51 -11.95
C TRP A 57 -3.03 -17.50 -12.24
N GLY A 58 -3.86 -17.00 -11.32
CA GLY A 58 -5.32 -16.96 -11.48
C GLY A 58 -5.82 -16.13 -12.66
N GLN A 59 -5.02 -15.19 -13.16
CA GLN A 59 -5.36 -14.32 -14.30
C GLN A 59 -4.64 -14.67 -15.61
N HIS A 60 -3.88 -15.77 -15.62
CA HIS A 60 -3.02 -16.17 -16.75
C HIS A 60 -1.98 -15.12 -17.15
N LEU A 61 -1.41 -14.41 -16.17
CA LEU A 61 -0.35 -13.45 -16.43
C LEU A 61 0.99 -14.17 -16.61
N ILE A 62 1.64 -13.87 -17.73
CA ILE A 62 2.93 -14.43 -18.12
C ILE A 62 3.94 -13.29 -18.19
N TYR A 63 4.97 -13.35 -17.34
CA TYR A 63 6.11 -12.45 -17.42
C TYR A 63 7.09 -12.85 -18.52
N SER A 64 7.79 -11.85 -19.07
CA SER A 64 8.92 -12.09 -19.95
C SER A 64 10.04 -12.85 -19.22
N PRO A 65 10.63 -13.89 -19.84
CA PRO A 65 11.77 -14.61 -19.27
C PRO A 65 13.07 -13.81 -19.21
N THR A 66 13.10 -12.61 -19.81
CA THR A 66 14.27 -11.73 -19.80
C THR A 66 14.48 -11.01 -18.47
N PHE A 67 13.48 -11.02 -17.57
CA PHE A 67 13.63 -10.41 -16.26
C PHE A 67 14.56 -11.23 -15.36
N ALA A 68 15.27 -10.53 -14.47
CA ALA A 68 15.92 -11.20 -13.35
C ALA A 68 14.84 -11.87 -12.48
N HIS A 69 15.07 -13.12 -12.09
CA HIS A 69 14.11 -13.93 -11.34
C HIS A 69 14.67 -14.38 -10.00
N HIS A 70 13.80 -14.81 -9.10
CA HIS A 70 14.18 -15.44 -7.83
C HIS A 70 13.40 -16.75 -7.62
N SER A 71 13.83 -17.59 -6.67
CA SER A 71 13.20 -18.88 -6.36
C SER A 71 12.42 -18.93 -5.04
N LEU A 72 12.19 -17.78 -4.38
CA LEU A 72 11.60 -17.72 -3.02
C LEU A 72 10.22 -18.38 -2.89
N LEU A 73 9.49 -18.51 -3.99
CA LEU A 73 8.11 -18.99 -4.03
C LEU A 73 7.97 -20.37 -4.69
N GLU A 74 9.06 -21.09 -4.97
CA GLU A 74 9.03 -22.45 -5.56
C GLU A 74 8.24 -23.47 -4.75
N TRP A 75 8.05 -23.25 -3.45
CA TRP A 75 7.26 -24.11 -2.58
C TRP A 75 5.75 -23.97 -2.77
N LEU A 76 5.27 -22.93 -3.46
CA LEU A 76 3.84 -22.73 -3.70
C LEU A 76 3.33 -23.70 -4.78
N PRO A 77 2.21 -24.41 -4.54
CA PRO A 77 1.66 -25.34 -5.52
C PRO A 77 0.99 -24.61 -6.70
N VAL A 78 0.57 -23.36 -6.49
CA VAL A 78 -0.16 -22.52 -7.44
C VAL A 78 0.61 -21.22 -7.59
N LYS A 79 1.26 -21.02 -8.73
CA LYS A 79 2.12 -19.85 -8.98
C LYS A 79 2.44 -19.67 -10.46
N THR A 80 2.89 -18.49 -10.85
CA THR A 80 3.44 -18.30 -12.19
C THR A 80 4.76 -19.06 -12.38
N PRO A 81 5.11 -19.42 -13.62
CA PRO A 81 6.37 -20.12 -13.90
C PRO A 81 7.61 -19.24 -13.67
N ILE A 82 7.44 -17.91 -13.71
CA ILE A 82 8.51 -16.94 -13.58
C ILE A 82 8.12 -15.95 -12.49
N ASP A 83 8.98 -15.84 -11.48
CA ASP A 83 8.84 -14.91 -10.36
C ASP A 83 9.88 -13.77 -10.54
N PRO A 84 9.50 -12.59 -11.06
CA PRO A 84 10.44 -11.50 -11.32
C PRO A 84 10.98 -10.89 -10.02
N LEU A 85 12.29 -10.68 -9.95
CA LEU A 85 12.99 -10.11 -8.79
C LEU A 85 12.48 -8.70 -8.44
N PHE A 86 12.00 -7.94 -9.42
CA PHE A 86 11.52 -6.59 -9.20
C PHE A 86 10.17 -6.54 -8.49
N MET A 87 9.39 -7.62 -8.50
CA MET A 87 7.99 -7.59 -8.09
C MET A 87 7.79 -7.17 -6.61
N PRO A 88 8.55 -7.70 -5.63
CA PRO A 88 8.45 -7.22 -4.24
C PRO A 88 8.74 -5.71 -4.10
N PHE A 89 9.62 -5.18 -4.96
CA PHE A 89 10.02 -3.77 -4.96
C PHE A 89 8.99 -2.89 -5.65
N ALA A 90 8.38 -3.37 -6.74
CA ALA A 90 7.30 -2.68 -7.43
C ALA A 90 6.11 -2.46 -6.49
N TYR A 91 5.78 -3.45 -5.66
CA TYR A 91 4.74 -3.34 -4.63
C TYR A 91 4.98 -2.20 -3.63
N ALA A 92 6.24 -1.90 -3.30
CA ALA A 92 6.59 -0.78 -2.42
C ALA A 92 6.21 0.57 -3.03
N VAL A 93 6.31 0.70 -4.35
CA VAL A 93 6.13 1.97 -5.07
C VAL A 93 4.72 2.09 -5.66
N TYR A 94 4.27 1.08 -6.40
CA TYR A 94 3.02 1.08 -7.16
C TYR A 94 1.81 1.35 -6.27
N TRP A 95 1.60 0.55 -5.23
CA TRP A 95 0.44 0.68 -4.35
C TRP A 95 0.50 1.93 -3.48
N THR A 96 1.71 2.34 -3.07
CA THR A 96 1.91 3.57 -2.31
C THR A 96 1.52 4.79 -3.15
N VAL A 97 1.97 4.87 -4.40
CA VAL A 97 1.64 5.98 -5.31
C VAL A 97 0.14 5.99 -5.62
N HIS A 98 -0.43 4.82 -5.94
CA HIS A 98 -1.87 4.69 -6.20
C HIS A 98 -2.71 5.13 -4.98
N ALA A 99 -2.39 4.65 -3.78
CA ALA A 99 -3.10 5.01 -2.56
C ALA A 99 -3.01 6.51 -2.24
N ILE A 100 -1.84 7.13 -2.44
CA ILE A 100 -1.67 8.58 -2.28
C ILE A 100 -2.54 9.33 -3.30
N ALA A 101 -2.55 8.91 -4.57
CA ALA A 101 -3.37 9.55 -5.60
C ALA A 101 -4.86 9.48 -5.25
N VAL A 102 -5.37 8.31 -4.88
CA VAL A 102 -6.77 8.11 -4.46
C VAL A 102 -7.11 8.97 -3.24
N LEU A 103 -6.23 9.04 -2.24
CA LEU A 103 -6.47 9.86 -1.05
C LEU A 103 -6.46 11.36 -1.36
N LEU A 104 -5.58 11.83 -2.24
CA LEU A 104 -5.53 13.25 -2.65
C LEU A 104 -6.77 13.64 -3.45
N LEU A 105 -7.16 12.83 -4.43
CA LEU A 105 -8.38 13.05 -5.22
C LEU A 105 -9.63 12.93 -4.36
N GLY A 106 -9.69 11.95 -3.45
CA GLY A 106 -10.78 11.78 -2.51
C GLY A 106 -10.99 13.04 -1.65
N GLN A 107 -9.91 13.61 -1.14
CA GLN A 107 -9.97 14.86 -0.37
C GLN A 107 -10.38 16.08 -1.21
N LEU A 108 -9.98 16.12 -2.48
CA LEU A 108 -10.44 17.15 -3.40
C LEU A 108 -11.98 17.08 -3.54
N LEU A 109 -12.54 15.88 -3.72
CA LEU A 109 -13.98 15.68 -3.79
C LEU A 109 -14.69 16.01 -2.48
N MET A 110 -14.14 15.61 -1.33
CA MET A 110 -14.69 15.99 -0.02
C MET A 110 -14.77 17.51 0.14
N ARG A 111 -13.72 18.24 -0.23
CA ARG A 111 -13.68 19.71 -0.14
C ARG A 111 -14.64 20.38 -1.12
N LYS A 112 -14.76 19.83 -2.33
CA LYS A 112 -15.58 20.40 -3.40
C LYS A 112 -17.07 20.15 -3.21
N PHE A 113 -17.43 18.96 -2.73
CA PHE A 113 -18.83 18.49 -2.69
C PHE A 113 -19.36 18.21 -1.29
N GLY A 114 -18.54 18.34 -0.23
CA GLY A 114 -18.94 18.05 1.15
C GLY A 114 -19.17 16.56 1.42
N TRP A 115 -18.65 15.67 0.57
CA TRP A 115 -18.85 14.23 0.69
C TRP A 115 -18.05 13.61 1.83
N SER A 116 -18.48 12.42 2.26
CA SER A 116 -17.66 11.57 3.13
C SER A 116 -16.47 10.99 2.35
N LEU A 117 -15.37 10.66 3.06
CA LEU A 117 -14.20 10.04 2.43
C LEU A 117 -14.56 8.72 1.73
N LEU A 118 -15.45 7.92 2.34
CA LEU A 118 -15.90 6.66 1.75
C LEU A 118 -16.62 6.89 0.42
N THR A 119 -17.55 7.85 0.38
CA THR A 119 -18.27 8.22 -0.85
C THR A 119 -17.31 8.71 -1.93
N SER A 120 -16.34 9.55 -1.56
CA SER A 120 -15.34 10.06 -2.50
C SER A 120 -14.45 8.94 -3.07
N ILE A 121 -13.99 8.01 -2.24
CA ILE A 121 -13.18 6.87 -2.69
C ILE A 121 -14.03 5.93 -3.57
N ALA A 122 -15.28 5.65 -3.19
CA ALA A 122 -16.16 4.77 -3.95
C ALA A 122 -16.41 5.28 -5.39
N VAL A 123 -16.61 6.58 -5.57
CA VAL A 123 -16.79 7.18 -6.90
C VAL A 123 -15.49 7.19 -7.71
N LEU A 124 -14.34 7.30 -7.05
CA LEU A 124 -13.03 7.28 -7.70
C LEU A 124 -12.53 5.87 -8.03
N ALA A 125 -13.08 4.84 -7.38
CA ALA A 125 -12.60 3.46 -7.47
C ALA A 125 -12.50 2.98 -8.92
N LEU A 126 -13.55 3.13 -9.72
CA LEU A 126 -13.51 2.75 -11.13
C LEU A 126 -12.59 3.65 -11.98
N PRO A 127 -12.84 4.97 -12.10
CA PRO A 127 -12.12 5.79 -13.07
C PRO A 127 -10.62 5.88 -12.78
N VAL A 128 -10.23 6.00 -11.51
CA VAL A 128 -8.80 6.10 -11.15
C VAL A 128 -8.09 4.78 -11.42
N ASN A 129 -8.70 3.64 -11.07
CA ASN A 129 -8.06 2.35 -11.28
C ASN A 129 -7.94 2.04 -12.79
N TYR A 130 -8.98 2.27 -13.59
CA TYR A 130 -8.87 2.06 -15.04
C TYR A 130 -7.83 2.96 -15.71
N VAL A 131 -7.74 4.24 -15.35
CA VAL A 131 -6.70 5.13 -15.88
C VAL A 131 -5.31 4.66 -15.46
N TRP A 132 -5.17 4.27 -14.20
CA TRP A 132 -3.91 3.77 -13.65
C TRP A 132 -3.48 2.45 -14.30
N ASP A 133 -4.42 1.54 -14.54
CA ASP A 133 -4.22 0.23 -15.17
C ASP A 133 -3.84 0.37 -16.65
N VAL A 134 -4.60 1.14 -17.43
CA VAL A 134 -4.24 1.43 -18.83
C VAL A 134 -2.87 2.10 -18.92
N PHE A 135 -2.52 2.97 -17.96
CA PHE A 135 -1.19 3.57 -17.92
C PHE A 135 -0.11 2.55 -17.55
N ALA A 136 -0.24 1.82 -16.45
CA ALA A 136 0.83 0.94 -15.96
C ALA A 136 0.85 -0.42 -16.69
N GLU A 137 -0.27 -1.15 -16.65
CA GLU A 137 -0.43 -2.46 -17.30
C GLU A 137 -0.48 -2.33 -18.82
N GLY A 138 -1.10 -1.27 -19.35
CA GLY A 138 -1.13 -1.02 -20.79
C GLY A 138 0.25 -0.73 -21.37
N ILE A 139 1.07 0.09 -20.69
CA ILE A 139 2.48 0.27 -21.09
C ILE A 139 3.23 -1.05 -20.98
N ALA A 140 3.01 -1.81 -19.91
CA ALA A 140 3.75 -3.05 -19.71
C ALA A 140 3.47 -4.12 -20.76
N THR A 141 2.20 -4.31 -21.08
CA THR A 141 1.76 -5.22 -22.14
C THR A 141 2.19 -4.73 -23.52
N ALA A 142 2.18 -3.43 -23.79
CA ALA A 142 2.66 -2.86 -25.05
C ALA A 142 4.18 -3.01 -25.23
N MET A 143 4.95 -2.89 -24.15
CA MET A 143 6.41 -3.07 -24.12
C MET A 143 6.83 -4.54 -24.11
N GLY A 144 5.88 -5.48 -24.02
CA GLY A 144 6.13 -6.92 -23.98
C GLY A 144 6.73 -7.40 -22.65
N TRP A 145 6.56 -6.65 -21.56
CA TRP A 145 7.06 -7.06 -20.24
C TRP A 145 6.27 -8.23 -19.68
N TRP A 146 4.95 -8.21 -19.82
CA TRP A 146 4.08 -9.33 -19.51
C TRP A 146 2.82 -9.27 -20.37
N THR A 147 2.06 -10.36 -20.38
CA THR A 147 0.79 -10.46 -21.09
C THR A 147 -0.16 -11.36 -20.33
N TYR A 148 -1.45 -11.18 -20.56
CA TYR A 148 -2.49 -12.03 -20.03
C TYR A 148 -2.95 -12.97 -21.13
N ASP A 149 -2.61 -14.26 -21.04
CA ASP A 149 -2.87 -15.20 -22.13
C ASP A 149 -3.34 -16.61 -21.66
N PRO A 150 -4.62 -16.96 -21.91
CA PRO A 150 -5.65 -16.14 -22.53
C PRO A 150 -6.21 -15.06 -21.57
N GLY A 151 -6.36 -13.83 -22.06
CA GLY A 151 -7.02 -12.75 -21.34
C GLY A 151 -8.52 -13.01 -21.17
N PHE A 152 -9.08 -12.54 -20.05
CA PHE A 152 -10.50 -12.77 -19.71
C PHE A 152 -11.37 -11.55 -20.04
N GLY A 153 -12.41 -11.76 -20.84
CA GLY A 153 -13.31 -10.70 -21.31
C GLY A 153 -12.76 -9.92 -22.51
N PRO A 154 -13.22 -8.67 -22.76
CA PRO A 154 -12.64 -7.79 -23.76
C PRO A 154 -11.16 -7.51 -23.48
N VAL A 155 -10.34 -7.60 -24.51
CA VAL A 155 -8.88 -7.45 -24.42
C VAL A 155 -8.42 -6.40 -25.42
N ILE A 156 -7.50 -5.53 -25.02
CA ILE A 156 -6.69 -4.74 -25.94
C ILE A 156 -5.49 -5.59 -26.33
N GLU A 157 -5.33 -5.84 -27.63
CA GLU A 157 -4.19 -6.57 -28.17
C GLU A 157 -3.27 -5.61 -28.93
N TRP A 158 -2.00 -5.61 -28.55
CA TRP A 158 -0.98 -4.80 -29.19
C TRP A 158 -0.34 -5.55 -30.37
N ALA A 159 0.25 -4.81 -31.31
CA ALA A 159 0.94 -5.40 -32.47
C ALA A 159 2.06 -6.39 -32.09
N GLY A 160 2.64 -6.25 -30.89
CA GLY A 160 3.65 -7.17 -30.35
C GLY A 160 3.08 -8.44 -29.68
N GLY A 161 1.77 -8.64 -29.70
CA GLY A 161 1.07 -9.78 -29.09
C GLY A 161 0.82 -9.65 -27.58
N GLY A 162 1.16 -8.50 -26.97
CA GLY A 162 0.78 -8.20 -25.60
C GLY A 162 -0.72 -7.97 -25.48
N ARG A 163 -1.33 -8.51 -24.44
CA ARG A 163 -2.78 -8.51 -24.22
C ARG A 163 -3.09 -7.87 -22.88
N LEU A 164 -3.95 -6.85 -22.85
CA LEU A 164 -4.48 -6.21 -21.64
C LEU A 164 -5.98 -6.49 -21.52
N PRO A 165 -6.43 -7.34 -20.59
CA PRO A 165 -7.85 -7.53 -20.34
C PRO A 165 -8.47 -6.31 -19.67
N LEU A 166 -9.67 -5.92 -20.09
CA LEU A 166 -10.38 -4.74 -19.60
C LEU A 166 -11.45 -5.04 -18.54
N MET A 167 -11.62 -6.31 -18.20
CA MET A 167 -12.53 -6.75 -17.13
C MET A 167 -11.75 -7.33 -15.95
N TRP A 168 -10.84 -8.25 -16.22
CA TRP A 168 -10.16 -9.02 -15.18
C TRP A 168 -8.65 -9.01 -15.40
N PRO A 169 -7.83 -8.48 -14.48
CA PRO A 169 -8.09 -8.30 -13.03
C PRO A 169 -8.65 -6.95 -12.61
N ILE A 170 -8.71 -5.96 -13.51
CA ILE A 170 -8.93 -4.57 -13.14
C ILE A 170 -10.18 -4.34 -12.27
N LEU A 171 -11.29 -5.05 -12.52
CA LEU A 171 -12.48 -4.94 -11.69
C LEU A 171 -12.24 -5.35 -10.23
N LEU A 172 -11.42 -6.37 -9.96
CA LEU A 172 -11.03 -6.72 -8.59
C LEU A 172 -10.09 -5.67 -7.98
N MET A 173 -9.16 -5.15 -8.79
CA MET A 173 -8.25 -4.09 -8.37
C MET A 173 -8.99 -2.78 -8.08
N THR A 174 -10.23 -2.61 -8.52
CA THR A 174 -11.04 -1.46 -8.11
C THR A 174 -11.55 -1.56 -6.66
N PHE A 175 -11.43 -2.72 -6.01
CA PHE A 175 -11.90 -2.90 -4.64
C PHE A 175 -10.77 -2.81 -3.60
N TRP A 176 -9.82 -3.76 -3.61
CA TRP A 176 -8.87 -3.92 -2.51
C TRP A 176 -7.97 -2.69 -2.24
N PRO A 177 -7.31 -2.07 -3.24
CA PRO A 177 -6.47 -0.88 -3.03
C PRO A 177 -7.26 0.30 -2.45
N ASN A 178 -8.52 0.47 -2.88
CA ASN A 178 -9.40 1.52 -2.39
C ASN A 178 -9.86 1.25 -0.96
N LEU A 179 -10.18 -0.01 -0.63
CA LEU A 179 -10.50 -0.46 0.72
C LEU A 179 -9.33 -0.19 1.69
N ILE A 180 -8.12 -0.60 1.30
CA ILE A 180 -6.91 -0.39 2.11
C ILE A 180 -6.59 1.09 2.26
N ALA A 181 -6.71 1.90 1.20
CA ALA A 181 -6.52 3.34 1.29
C ALA A 181 -7.51 3.99 2.28
N TYR A 182 -8.79 3.61 2.22
CA TYR A 182 -9.81 4.07 3.17
C TYR A 182 -9.50 3.64 4.62
N TRP A 183 -9.13 2.38 4.82
CA TRP A 183 -8.87 1.84 6.16
C TRP A 183 -7.60 2.41 6.78
N ALA A 184 -6.56 2.62 5.97
CA ALA A 184 -5.29 3.17 6.40
C ALA A 184 -5.43 4.64 6.81
N GLY A 185 -6.34 5.37 6.15
CA GLY A 185 -6.55 6.80 6.33
C GLY A 185 -5.36 7.64 5.85
N LYS A 186 -5.50 8.97 5.80
CA LYS A 186 -4.41 9.86 5.38
C LYS A 186 -3.52 10.26 6.56
N SER A 187 -2.20 10.26 6.35
CA SER A 187 -1.22 10.89 7.24
C SER A 187 -1.37 12.43 7.29
N PRO A 188 -1.14 13.10 8.44
CA PRO A 188 -0.84 12.54 9.74
C PRO A 188 -2.10 12.06 10.47
N VAL A 189 -2.12 10.79 10.87
CA VAL A 189 -3.21 10.25 11.68
C VAL A 189 -2.98 10.65 13.14
N ARG A 190 -3.84 11.54 13.67
CA ARG A 190 -3.77 11.99 15.07
C ARG A 190 -4.43 11.01 16.04
N SER A 191 -5.35 10.18 15.54
CA SER A 191 -6.02 9.12 16.28
C SER A 191 -5.69 7.75 15.68
N LEU A 192 -6.25 6.66 16.23
CA LEU A 192 -6.16 5.34 15.61
C LEU A 192 -6.90 5.33 14.27
N ASN A 193 -6.34 4.70 13.24
CA ASN A 193 -7.03 4.51 11.96
C ASN A 193 -8.05 3.35 12.04
N HIS A 194 -8.78 3.08 10.95
CA HIS A 194 -9.82 2.04 10.95
C HIS A 194 -9.24 0.65 11.20
N MET A 195 -8.05 0.33 10.66
CA MET A 195 -7.38 -0.97 10.85
C MET A 195 -7.04 -1.20 12.33
N GLU A 196 -6.44 -0.21 12.96
CA GLU A 196 -6.02 -0.27 14.37
C GLU A 196 -7.23 -0.38 15.30
N ARG A 197 -8.33 0.34 15.00
CA ARG A 197 -9.60 0.21 15.74
C ARG A 197 -10.27 -1.14 15.52
N PHE A 198 -10.27 -1.66 14.28
CA PHE A 198 -10.83 -2.96 13.95
C PHE A 198 -10.15 -4.07 14.76
N MET A 199 -8.83 -3.98 14.93
CA MET A 199 -8.03 -4.91 15.76
C MET A 199 -8.06 -4.58 17.26
N ARG A 200 -8.95 -3.68 17.69
CA ARG A 200 -9.19 -3.27 19.07
C ARG A 200 -7.97 -2.72 19.79
N LEU A 201 -7.13 -1.94 19.10
CA LEU A 201 -5.98 -1.28 19.73
C LEU A 201 -6.41 -0.12 20.65
N ASP A 202 -7.64 0.36 20.54
CA ASP A 202 -8.24 1.38 21.39
C ASP A 202 -8.20 1.00 22.88
N ARG A 203 -8.27 -0.31 23.21
CA ARG A 203 -8.14 -0.82 24.60
C ARG A 203 -6.79 -0.50 25.27
N PHE A 204 -5.77 -0.19 24.47
CA PHE A 204 -4.44 0.21 24.94
C PHE A 204 -4.21 1.71 24.87
N THR A 205 -5.28 2.47 24.65
CA THR A 205 -5.21 3.92 24.52
C THR A 205 -6.18 4.61 25.47
N ARG A 206 -5.85 5.83 25.86
CA ARG A 206 -6.74 6.73 26.59
C ARG A 206 -6.78 8.09 25.89
N PRO A 207 -7.94 8.76 25.79
CA PRO A 207 -8.01 10.11 25.25
C PRO A 207 -7.08 11.04 26.05
N LYS A 208 -6.33 11.89 25.34
CA LYS A 208 -5.60 12.97 26.03
C LYS A 208 -6.59 13.99 26.54
N VAL A 209 -6.53 14.28 27.84
CA VAL A 209 -7.23 15.43 28.39
C VAL A 209 -6.59 16.68 27.76
N PRO A 210 -7.35 17.55 27.07
CA PRO A 210 -6.80 18.79 26.57
C PRO A 210 -6.21 19.53 27.77
N THR A 211 -4.90 19.72 27.78
CA THR A 211 -4.28 20.61 28.75
C THR A 211 -4.79 22.00 28.40
N VAL A 212 -5.85 22.46 29.08
CA VAL A 212 -6.19 23.87 29.10
C VAL A 212 -4.93 24.53 29.62
N ALA A 213 -4.23 25.24 28.74
CA ALA A 213 -3.12 26.07 29.15
C ALA A 213 -3.73 27.15 30.04
N THR A 214 -3.80 26.90 31.34
CA THR A 214 -4.06 27.92 32.34
C THR A 214 -2.83 28.81 32.32
N ALA A 215 -2.82 29.76 31.40
CA ALA A 215 -1.93 30.90 31.43
C ALA A 215 -2.40 31.82 32.56
N THR A 216 -2.31 31.35 33.81
CA THR A 216 -2.28 32.23 34.95
C THR A 216 -0.88 32.80 34.99
N VAL A 217 -0.67 33.89 34.26
CA VAL A 217 0.50 34.75 34.46
C VAL A 217 0.34 35.33 35.87
N PRO A 218 1.20 35.02 36.84
CA PRO A 218 1.27 35.82 38.05
C PRO A 218 1.77 37.19 37.60
N ALA A 219 0.91 38.20 37.71
CA ALA A 219 1.33 39.59 37.53
C ALA A 219 2.35 39.93 38.63
N GLY A 220 3.64 39.88 38.28
CA GLY A 220 4.71 40.40 39.13
C GLY A 220 5.85 39.42 39.36
N ALA A 221 6.79 39.36 38.41
CA ALA A 221 8.23 39.14 38.66
C ALA A 221 9.00 39.24 37.33
N ALA A 222 9.07 40.45 36.78
CA ALA A 222 10.01 40.74 35.68
C ALA A 222 11.41 40.91 36.28
N GLY A 223 12.12 39.80 36.46
CA GLY A 223 13.57 39.79 36.69
C GLY A 223 14.29 39.58 35.35
N PRO A 224 15.29 40.40 34.97
CA PRO A 224 16.05 40.21 33.75
C PRO A 224 17.09 39.10 33.97
N GLY A 225 16.70 37.84 33.73
CA GLY A 225 17.63 36.73 33.95
C GLY A 225 17.02 35.34 33.96
N ALA A 226 16.01 35.07 33.14
CA ALA A 226 15.59 33.70 32.87
C ALA A 226 15.82 33.42 31.39
N ALA A 227 17.03 32.96 31.06
CA ALA A 227 17.24 32.20 29.84
C ALA A 227 16.21 31.07 29.86
N THR A 228 15.18 31.18 29.03
CA THR A 228 14.29 30.06 28.74
C THR A 228 15.18 28.98 28.18
N ALA A 229 15.60 28.05 29.04
CA ALA A 229 16.02 26.74 28.59
C ALA A 229 14.82 26.22 27.80
N GLN A 230 14.87 26.39 26.48
CA GLN A 230 14.07 25.59 25.57
C GLN A 230 14.48 24.17 25.91
N VAL A 231 13.70 23.54 26.79
CA VAL A 231 13.74 22.12 27.02
C VAL A 231 13.62 21.55 25.62
N ARG A 232 14.75 21.05 25.11
CA ARG A 232 14.84 20.39 23.82
C ARG A 232 13.97 19.17 23.98
N ARG A 233 12.66 19.34 23.76
CA ARG A 233 11.67 18.26 23.84
C ARG A 233 12.25 17.19 22.92
N GLY A 234 12.50 16.01 23.48
CA GLY A 234 12.93 14.88 22.67
C GLY A 234 11.96 14.73 21.51
N THR A 235 12.45 14.30 20.36
CA THR A 235 11.65 14.10 19.13
C THR A 235 10.38 13.27 19.39
N ASP A 236 10.44 12.37 20.37
CA ASP A 236 9.33 11.55 20.86
C ASP A 236 8.19 12.40 21.47
N ALA A 237 8.54 13.39 22.30
CA ALA A 237 7.60 14.25 23.00
C ALA A 237 6.88 15.23 22.05
N GLU A 238 7.55 15.66 20.97
CA GLU A 238 6.94 16.56 19.98
C GLU A 238 5.88 15.86 19.13
N TYR A 239 6.14 14.62 18.72
CA TYR A 239 5.16 13.86 17.95
C TYR A 239 4.02 13.36 18.84
N ASP A 240 4.31 12.80 20.01
CA ASP A 240 3.25 12.34 20.91
C ASP A 240 2.34 13.48 21.32
N ALA A 241 2.85 14.72 21.46
CA ALA A 241 2.01 15.91 21.66
C ALA A 241 1.00 16.17 20.53
N ARG A 242 1.20 15.62 19.32
CA ARG A 242 0.27 15.74 18.18
C ARG A 242 -0.77 14.62 18.12
N LEU A 243 -0.63 13.56 18.93
CA LEU A 243 -1.62 12.48 19.02
C LEU A 243 -2.76 12.89 19.96
N ASP A 244 -3.97 12.45 19.64
CA ASP A 244 -5.17 12.71 20.45
C ASP A 244 -5.31 11.71 21.62
N TYR A 245 -4.36 10.79 21.77
CA TYR A 245 -4.39 9.69 22.74
C TYR A 245 -3.03 9.41 23.36
N GLU A 246 -3.06 8.80 24.55
CA GLU A 246 -1.91 8.22 25.25
C GLU A 246 -1.97 6.70 25.17
N VAL A 247 -0.80 6.07 25.13
CA VAL A 247 -0.66 4.61 25.11
C VAL A 247 -0.48 4.11 26.54
N THR A 248 -1.28 3.13 26.98
CA THR A 248 -1.29 2.62 28.36
C THR A 248 -0.34 1.46 28.62
N ILE A 249 0.32 0.95 27.57
CA ILE A 249 1.27 -0.16 27.62
C ILE A 249 2.66 0.30 27.16
N PRO A 250 3.74 -0.48 27.39
CA PRO A 250 5.06 -0.14 26.86
C PRO A 250 5.03 0.10 25.34
N ARG A 251 5.66 1.20 24.89
CA ARG A 251 5.53 1.69 23.51
C ARG A 251 5.88 0.66 22.45
N TRP A 252 6.95 -0.11 22.67
CA TRP A 252 7.37 -1.15 21.72
C TRP A 252 6.31 -2.25 21.54
N ARG A 253 5.56 -2.61 22.60
CA ARG A 253 4.45 -3.59 22.51
C ARG A 253 3.30 -3.02 21.69
N PHE A 254 3.02 -1.74 21.85
CA PHE A 254 1.98 -1.06 21.10
C PHE A 254 2.34 -0.92 19.62
N GLU A 255 3.58 -0.51 19.30
CA GLU A 255 4.04 -0.43 17.91
C GLU A 255 4.08 -1.82 17.24
N LEU A 256 4.49 -2.86 17.96
CA LEU A 256 4.41 -4.24 17.47
C LEU A 256 2.96 -4.68 17.22
N ALA A 257 2.03 -4.34 18.12
CA ALA A 257 0.61 -4.60 17.93
C ALA A 257 0.04 -3.83 16.72
N ARG A 258 0.49 -2.59 16.49
CA ARG A 258 0.13 -1.83 15.28
C ARG A 258 0.64 -2.51 14.02
N PHE A 259 1.90 -2.92 14.00
CA PHE A 259 2.45 -3.67 12.88
C PHE A 259 1.67 -4.96 12.62
N GLY A 260 1.38 -5.74 13.65
CA GLY A 260 0.56 -6.95 13.55
C GLY A 260 -0.87 -6.68 13.05
N ALA A 261 -1.50 -5.59 13.50
CA ALA A 261 -2.83 -5.21 13.04
C ALA A 261 -2.83 -4.89 11.53
N TRP A 262 -1.86 -4.09 11.07
CA TRP A 262 -1.69 -3.77 9.66
C TRP A 262 -1.40 -5.03 8.85
N PHE A 263 -0.50 -5.89 9.33
CA PHE A 263 -0.14 -7.14 8.68
C PHE A 263 -1.36 -8.05 8.49
N VAL A 264 -2.11 -8.34 9.55
CA VAL A 264 -3.29 -9.21 9.48
C VAL A 264 -4.32 -8.62 8.51
N VAL A 265 -4.61 -7.32 8.61
CA VAL A 265 -5.60 -6.67 7.75
C VAL A 265 -5.15 -6.74 6.28
N PHE A 266 -3.91 -6.41 5.96
CA PHE A 266 -3.40 -6.47 4.58
C PHE A 266 -3.45 -7.91 4.05
N GLN A 267 -2.90 -8.88 4.77
CA GLN A 267 -2.84 -10.26 4.30
C GLN A 267 -4.24 -10.86 4.10
N VAL A 268 -5.11 -10.73 5.10
CA VAL A 268 -6.45 -11.34 5.04
C VAL A 268 -7.32 -10.65 4.00
N SER A 269 -7.31 -9.32 3.94
CA SER A 269 -8.11 -8.61 2.93
C SER A 269 -7.62 -8.87 1.52
N PHE A 270 -6.30 -8.86 1.28
CA PHE A 270 -5.73 -9.13 -0.05
C PHE A 270 -6.10 -10.55 -0.49
N PHE A 271 -5.91 -11.54 0.39
CA PHE A 271 -6.27 -12.92 0.11
C PHE A 271 -7.76 -13.10 -0.21
N LEU A 272 -8.65 -12.56 0.64
CA LEU A 272 -10.09 -12.75 0.47
C LEU A 272 -10.70 -11.97 -0.70
N THR A 273 -10.14 -10.80 -1.02
CA THR A 273 -10.76 -9.89 -2.00
C THR A 273 -10.09 -9.92 -3.37
N LEU A 274 -8.86 -10.43 -3.47
CA LEU A 274 -8.16 -10.62 -4.75
C LEU A 274 -7.94 -12.10 -5.03
N ILE A 275 -7.18 -12.81 -4.19
CA ILE A 275 -6.72 -14.17 -4.49
C ILE A 275 -7.85 -15.17 -4.59
N VAL A 276 -8.74 -15.21 -3.60
CA VAL A 276 -9.87 -16.15 -3.61
C VAL A 276 -10.74 -15.93 -4.86
N PRO A 277 -11.17 -14.70 -5.22
CA PRO A 277 -11.87 -14.46 -6.48
C PRO A 277 -11.08 -14.87 -7.72
N LEU A 278 -9.78 -14.55 -7.80
CA LEU A 278 -8.87 -14.92 -8.92
C LEU A 278 -8.83 -16.41 -9.17
N VAL A 279 -8.46 -17.17 -8.14
CA VAL A 279 -8.33 -18.62 -8.21
C VAL A 279 -9.68 -19.28 -8.43
N THR A 280 -10.73 -18.79 -7.76
CA THR A 280 -12.09 -19.34 -7.90
C THR A 280 -12.61 -19.15 -9.32
N LEU A 281 -12.45 -17.96 -9.91
CA LEU A 281 -12.92 -17.70 -11.26
C LEU A 281 -12.19 -18.59 -12.27
N ARG A 282 -10.86 -18.72 -12.16
CA ARG A 282 -10.10 -19.64 -13.00
C ARG A 282 -10.61 -21.07 -12.88
N ALA A 283 -10.79 -21.57 -11.64
CA ALA A 283 -11.25 -22.92 -11.39
C ALA A 283 -12.69 -23.19 -11.90
N VAL A 284 -13.61 -22.23 -11.73
CA VAL A 284 -15.02 -22.38 -12.12
C VAL A 284 -15.21 -22.23 -13.63
N THR A 285 -14.45 -21.37 -14.28
CA THR A 285 -14.57 -21.13 -15.72
C THR A 285 -13.92 -22.22 -16.56
N GLY A 286 -13.00 -23.00 -15.99
CA GLY A 286 -12.25 -24.03 -16.71
C GLY A 286 -11.43 -23.44 -17.88
N HIS A 287 -11.10 -22.15 -17.79
CA HIS A 287 -10.36 -21.44 -18.82
C HIS A 287 -8.89 -21.82 -18.65
N ASP A 288 -8.46 -22.87 -19.37
CA ASP A 288 -7.09 -23.34 -19.29
C ASP A 288 -6.15 -22.43 -20.08
N SER A 289 -4.94 -22.19 -19.55
CA SER A 289 -3.85 -21.57 -20.28
C SER A 289 -2.87 -22.66 -20.76
N PRO A 290 -2.46 -22.67 -22.03
CA PRO A 290 -1.43 -23.59 -22.50
C PRO A 290 -0.03 -23.26 -21.94
N TYR A 291 0.13 -22.08 -21.33
CA TYR A 291 1.42 -21.57 -20.85
C TYR A 291 1.56 -21.60 -19.33
N ILE A 292 0.43 -21.63 -18.61
CA ILE A 292 0.39 -21.62 -17.15
C ILE A 292 -0.36 -22.86 -16.70
N PRO A 293 0.31 -23.80 -16.00
CA PRO A 293 -0.28 -25.06 -15.55
C PRO A 293 -1.44 -24.86 -14.58
#